data_AF-A0A928KC94-F1
#
_entry.id   AF-A0A928KC94-F1
#
_cell.length_a   1.000
_cell.length_b   1.000
_cell.length_c   1.000
_cell.angle_alpha   90.00
_cell.angle_beta   90.00
_cell.angle_gamma   90.00
#
_symmetry.space_group_name_H-M   'P 1'
#
loop_
_entity.id
_entity.type
_entity.pdbx_description
1 polymer ?
#
loop_
_entity_poly.entity_id
_entity_poly.type
_entity_poly.pdbx_seq_one_letter_code
_entity_poly.pdbx_strand_id
1 'polypeptide(L)'
;MQRYCKMCELSFEPRNHRQIYCSPGCAQLARRLNNRRYEENKKNKRSAPAVTVDQVLAFAQRYAAATGRYPHYGEAVRLMEKGVTV
;
A
#
# COMPACT_ATOMS: atom_id res chain seq x y z
N MET A 1 -1.68 24.37 -23.83
CA MET A 1 -2.03 24.23 -22.39
C MET A 1 -0.83 23.65 -21.66
N GLN A 2 -0.27 24.39 -20.70
CA GLN A 2 0.86 23.92 -19.90
C GLN A 2 0.40 22.84 -18.90
N ARG A 3 1.30 21.92 -18.55
CA ARG A 3 1.09 20.89 -17.50
C ARG A 3 2.24 20.94 -16.50
N TYR A 4 2.03 20.40 -15.32
CA TYR A 4 3.08 20.25 -14.30
C TYR A 4 3.67 18.84 -14.32
N CYS A 5 4.99 18.75 -14.22
CA CYS A 5 5.70 17.48 -14.18
C CYS A 5 5.47 16.77 -12.85
N LYS A 6 5.00 15.52 -12.85
CA LYS A 6 4.77 14.74 -11.62
C LYS A 6 6.06 14.38 -10.85
N MET A 7 7.24 14.66 -11.41
CA MET A 7 8.53 14.33 -10.78
C MET A 7 9.22 15.55 -10.18
N CYS A 8 9.23 16.70 -10.86
CA CYS A 8 9.95 17.90 -10.43
C CYS A 8 9.05 19.13 -10.25
N GLU A 9 7.74 18.98 -10.47
CA GLU A 9 6.71 20.03 -10.29
C GLU A 9 6.86 21.26 -11.18
N LEU A 10 7.86 21.28 -12.08
CA LEU A 10 8.02 22.33 -13.09
C LEU A 10 6.91 22.26 -14.14
N SER A 11 6.43 23.43 -14.58
CA SER A 11 5.54 23.53 -15.74
C SER A 11 6.31 23.18 -17.02
N PHE A 12 5.63 22.54 -17.96
CA PHE A 12 6.16 22.22 -19.28
C PHE A 12 5.06 22.16 -20.34
N GLU A 13 5.47 22.29 -21.60
CA GLU A 13 4.58 22.11 -22.75
C GLU A 13 4.63 20.66 -23.24
N PRO A 14 3.53 19.90 -23.16
CA PRO A 14 3.51 18.51 -23.55
C PRO A 14 3.48 18.36 -25.08
N ARG A 15 4.23 17.38 -25.61
CA ARG A 15 4.21 16.99 -27.04
C ARG A 15 2.93 16.27 -27.43
N ASN A 16 2.24 15.65 -26.46
CA ASN A 16 0.95 14.98 -26.66
C ASN A 16 0.17 14.91 -25.33
N HIS A 17 -1.13 14.57 -25.42
CA HIS A 17 -2.03 14.51 -24.26
C HIS A 17 -1.64 13.48 -23.18
N ARG A 18 -0.78 12.51 -23.52
CA ARG A 18 -0.30 11.45 -22.61
C ARG A 18 1.02 11.80 -21.92
N GLN A 19 1.68 12.90 -22.29
CA GLN A 19 2.95 13.27 -21.66
C GLN A 19 2.70 13.77 -20.24
N ILE A 20 3.33 13.09 -19.27
CA ILE A 20 3.21 13.35 -17.82
C ILE A 20 4.47 14.01 -17.25
N TYR A 21 5.62 13.75 -17.85
CA TYR A 21 6.92 14.22 -17.38
C TYR A 21 7.52 15.21 -18.39
N CYS A 22 8.20 16.23 -17.87
CA CYS A 22 8.83 17.25 -18.70
C CYS A 22 10.02 16.71 -19.51
N SER A 23 10.67 15.62 -19.06
CA SER A 23 11.84 15.04 -19.72
C SER A 23 11.93 13.52 -19.57
N PRO A 24 12.71 12.83 -20.43
CA PRO A 24 13.05 11.42 -20.25
C PRO A 24 13.74 11.13 -18.91
N GLY A 25 14.53 12.09 -18.40
CA GLY A 25 15.18 11.98 -17.08
C GLY A 25 14.17 11.90 -15.95
N CYS A 26 13.16 12.77 -15.95
CA CYS A 26 12.07 12.74 -14.97
C CYS A 26 11.26 11.44 -15.04
N ALA A 27 10.96 10.96 -16.25
CA ALA A 27 10.25 9.70 -16.43
C ALA A 27 11.04 8.49 -15.90
N GLN A 28 12.36 8.45 -16.16
CA GLN A 28 13.25 7.39 -15.65
C GLN A 28 13.41 7.44 -14.13
N LEU A 29 13.52 8.64 -13.55
CA LEU A 29 13.59 8.80 -12.10
C LEU A 29 12.30 8.31 -11.42
N ALA A 30 11.13 8.70 -11.94
CA ALA A 30 9.85 8.23 -11.46
C ALA A 30 9.72 6.69 -11.54
N ARG A 31 10.16 6.08 -12.64
CA ARG A 31 10.20 4.61 -12.78
C ARG A 31 11.09 3.95 -11.71
N ARG A 32 12.28 4.49 -11.47
CA ARG A 32 13.21 3.96 -10.43
C ARG A 32 12.62 4.04 -9.03
N LEU A 33 12.01 5.18 -8.67
CA LEU A 33 11.36 5.35 -7.38
C LEU A 33 10.18 4.40 -7.19
N ASN A 34 9.36 4.20 -8.23
CA ASN A 34 8.25 3.25 -8.17
C ASN A 34 8.73 1.80 -8.01
N ASN A 35 9.77 1.40 -8.74
CA ASN A 35 10.35 0.07 -8.61
C ASN A 35 10.94 -0.15 -7.21
N ARG A 36 11.63 0.85 -6.66
CA ARG A 36 12.14 0.80 -5.28
C ARG A 36 11.01 0.60 -4.26
N ARG A 37 9.96 1.42 -4.34
CA ARG A 37 8.77 1.29 -3.47
C ARG A 37 8.10 -0.07 -3.62
N TYR A 38 8.03 -0.61 -4.84
CA TYR A 38 7.48 -1.93 -5.10
C TYR A 38 8.28 -3.04 -4.41
N GLU A 39 9.60 -3.02 -4.55
CA GLU A 39 10.49 -4.00 -3.90
C GLU A 39 10.46 -3.88 -2.37
N GLU A 40 10.45 -2.67 -1.82
CA GLU A 40 10.29 -2.42 -0.38
C GLU A 40 8.95 -2.98 0.13
N ASN A 41 7.84 -2.69 -0.57
CA ASN A 41 6.53 -3.23 -0.22
C ASN A 41 6.47 -4.76 -0.32
N LYS A 42 7.13 -5.35 -1.31
CA LYS A 42 7.22 -6.81 -1.48
C LYS A 42 7.99 -7.45 -0.33
N LYS A 43 9.08 -6.83 0.13
CA LYS A 43 9.83 -7.28 1.32
C LYS A 43 8.99 -7.18 2.58
N ASN A 44 8.32 -6.04 2.80
CA ASN A 44 7.45 -5.83 3.96
C ASN A 44 6.32 -6.87 4.04
N LYS A 45 5.73 -7.24 2.90
CA LYS A 45 4.73 -8.32 2.84
C LYS A 45 5.30 -9.69 3.19
N ARG A 46 6.58 -9.96 2.88
CA ARG A 46 7.26 -11.21 3.22
C ARG A 46 7.70 -11.26 4.68
N SER A 47 7.99 -10.10 5.28
CA SER A 47 8.40 -9.96 6.68
C SER A 47 7.24 -9.65 7.63
N ALA A 48 6.00 -9.60 7.12
CA ALA A 48 4.82 -9.43 7.97
C ALA A 48 4.79 -10.56 9.00
N PRO A 49 4.52 -10.26 10.29
CA PRO A 49 4.48 -11.28 11.32
C PRO A 49 3.51 -12.37 10.89
N ALA A 50 3.98 -13.61 10.92
CA ALA A 50 3.17 -14.77 10.60
C ALA A 50 2.15 -14.95 11.73
N VAL A 51 1.09 -14.14 11.74
CA VAL A 51 -0.09 -14.42 12.55
C VAL A 51 -0.58 -15.78 12.07
N THR A 52 -0.50 -16.77 12.96
CA THR A 52 -0.88 -18.13 12.60
C THR A 52 -2.38 -18.20 12.40
N VAL A 53 -2.84 -19.18 11.61
CA VAL A 53 -4.28 -19.41 11.42
C VAL A 53 -4.99 -19.57 12.78
N ASP A 54 -4.35 -20.27 13.73
CA ASP A 54 -4.88 -20.47 15.08
C ASP A 54 -5.06 -19.16 15.85
N GLN A 55 -4.10 -18.24 15.74
CA GLN A 55 -4.19 -16.92 16.35
C GLN A 55 -5.36 -16.10 15.76
N VAL A 56 -5.54 -16.17 14.43
CA VAL A 56 -6.66 -15.50 13.75
C VAL A 56 -8.00 -16.09 14.19
N LEU A 57 -8.09 -17.42 14.29
CA LEU A 57 -9.31 -18.11 14.73
C LEU A 57 -9.66 -17.76 16.18
N ALA A 58 -8.68 -17.78 17.08
CA ALA A 58 -8.88 -17.42 18.49
C ALA A 58 -9.35 -15.97 18.63
N PHE A 59 -8.76 -15.04 17.86
CA PHE A 59 -9.22 -13.66 17.84
C PHE A 59 -10.63 -13.53 17.28
N ALA A 60 -10.94 -14.20 16.16
CA ALA A 60 -12.23 -14.13 15.51
C ALA A 60 -13.36 -14.63 16.42
N GLN A 61 -13.12 -15.67 17.22
CA GLN A 61 -14.06 -16.16 18.23
C GLN A 61 -14.32 -15.12 19.33
N ARG A 62 -13.28 -14.49 19.88
CA ARG A 62 -13.41 -13.43 20.90
C ARG A 62 -14.16 -12.21 20.35
N TYR A 63 -13.80 -11.79 19.15
CA TYR A 63 -14.45 -10.67 18.46
C TYR A 63 -15.93 -10.95 18.19
N ALA A 64 -16.27 -12.17 17.76
CA ALA A 64 -17.66 -12.58 17.56
C ALA A 64 -18.45 -12.64 18.87
N ALA A 65 -17.83 -13.08 19.97
CA ALA A 65 -18.47 -13.06 21.28
C ALA A 65 -18.78 -11.63 21.75
N ALA A 66 -17.90 -10.67 21.46
CA ALA A 66 -18.08 -9.27 21.86
C ALA A 66 -19.04 -8.49 20.94
N THR A 67 -19.01 -8.76 19.63
CA THR A 67 -19.71 -7.92 18.63
C THR A 67 -20.88 -8.62 17.93
N GLY A 68 -21.04 -9.93 18.12
CA GLY A 68 -22.03 -10.75 17.42
C GLY A 68 -21.69 -11.05 15.96
N ARG A 69 -20.53 -10.61 15.45
CA ARG A 69 -20.09 -10.81 14.06
C ARG A 69 -18.69 -11.41 14.00
N TYR A 70 -18.47 -12.36 13.11
CA TYR A 70 -17.12 -12.81 12.77
C TYR A 70 -16.41 -11.82 11.84
N PRO A 71 -15.17 -11.39 12.14
CA PRO A 71 -14.38 -10.56 11.24
C PRO A 71 -13.90 -11.38 10.03
N HIS A 72 -13.72 -10.73 8.88
CA HIS A 72 -13.04 -11.39 7.76
C HIS A 72 -11.54 -11.56 8.06
N TYR A 73 -10.86 -12.53 7.45
CA TYR A 73 -9.43 -12.83 7.73
C TYR A 73 -8.52 -11.60 7.68
N GLY A 74 -8.60 -10.81 6.61
CA GLY A 74 -7.77 -9.59 6.46
C GLY A 74 -8.15 -8.45 7.40
N GLU A 75 -9.35 -8.48 7.97
CA GLU A 75 -9.80 -7.55 9.00
C GLU A 75 -9.27 -7.97 10.37
N ALA A 76 -9.40 -9.27 10.71
CA ALA A 76 -8.86 -9.85 11.93
C ALA A 76 -7.35 -9.59 12.08
N VAL A 77 -6.56 -9.89 11.03
CA VAL A 77 -5.10 -9.64 11.05
C VAL A 77 -4.77 -8.17 11.31
N ARG A 78 -5.48 -7.23 10.67
CA ARG A 78 -5.23 -5.79 10.88
C ARG A 78 -5.64 -5.31 12.27
N LEU A 79 -6.72 -5.83 12.83
CA LEU A 79 -7.16 -5.49 14.18
C LEU A 79 -6.15 -6.00 15.22
N MET A 80 -5.63 -7.21 15.01
CA MET A 80 -4.56 -7.79 15.82
C MET A 80 -3.25 -6.99 15.70
N GLU A 81 -2.83 -6.59 14.49
CA GLU A 81 -1.65 -5.73 14.27
C GLU A 81 -1.79 -4.35 14.93
N LYS A 82 -3.01 -3.81 15.00
CA LYS A 82 -3.31 -2.53 15.67
C LYS A 82 -3.43 -2.66 17.19
N GLY A 83 -3.27 -3.86 17.75
CA GLY A 83 -3.37 -4.10 19.20
C GLY A 83 -4.79 -3.95 19.74
N VAL A 84 -5.82 -4.13 18.90
CA VAL A 84 -7.21 -4.09 19.36
C VAL A 84 -7.50 -5.36 20.17
N THR A 85 -7.84 -5.20 21.45
CA THR A 85 -8.28 -6.30 22.31
C THR A 85 -9.80 -6.27 22.46
N VAL A 86 -10.41 -7.45 22.34
CA VAL A 86 -11.84 -7.75 22.52
C VAL A 86 -12.01 -8.72 23.66
#